data_AF-A0A7W1SQK0-F1
#
_entry.id   AF-A0A7W1SQK0-F1
#
_cell.length_a   1.000
_cell.length_b   1.000
_cell.length_c   1.000
_cell.angle_alpha   90.00
_cell.angle_beta   90.00
_cell.angle_gamma   90.00
#
_symmetry.space_group_name_H-M   'P 1'
#
loop_
_entity.id
_entity.type
_entity.pdbx_description
1 polymer ?
#
loop_
_entity_poly.entity_id
_entity_poly.type
_entity_poly.pdbx_seq_one_letter_code
_entity_poly.pdbx_strand_id
1 'polypeptide(L)' 'DGPGKLLVSGNLTIKNTTKKIVLEIFTTELAGKTIYSTSLKLNRRDFNVGSNSWILADELEVDLKIVQ' A
#
# COMPACT_ATOMS: atom_id res chain seq x y z
N ASP A 1 17.51 -7.31 1.44
CA ASP A 1 16.65 -7.96 2.45
C ASP A 1 17.39 -8.10 3.76
N GLY A 2 17.13 -7.19 4.71
CA GLY A 2 17.60 -7.31 6.09
C GLY A 2 16.55 -8.03 6.95
N PRO A 3 16.90 -8.51 8.15
CA PRO A 3 15.91 -9.11 9.06
C PRO A 3 14.79 -8.10 9.32
N GLY A 4 13.54 -8.49 9.03
CA GLY A 4 12.35 -7.66 9.24
C GLY A 4 11.91 -6.78 8.07
N LYS A 5 12.47 -6.91 6.86
CA LYS A 5 11.98 -6.21 5.65
C LYS A 5 11.74 -7.18 4.48
N LEU A 6 10.58 -7.08 3.86
CA LEU A 6 10.19 -7.85 2.67
C LEU A 6 9.83 -6.91 1.52
N LEU A 7 10.39 -7.15 0.33
CA LEU A 7 9.96 -6.46 -0.88
C LEU A 7 8.92 -7.30 -1.62
N VAL A 8 7.69 -6.78 -1.73
CA VAL A 8 6.58 -7.46 -2.38
C VAL A 8 6.18 -6.69 -3.63
N SER A 9 6.31 -7.32 -4.79
CA SER A 9 5.81 -6.79 -6.05
C SER A 9 4.45 -7.39 -6.37
N GLY A 10 3.51 -6.57 -6.82
CA GLY A 10 2.17 -7.04 -7.15
C GLY A 10 1.39 -6.08 -8.03
N ASN A 11 0.22 -6.54 -8.47
CA ASN A 11 -0.74 -5.70 -9.19
C ASN A 11 -1.76 -5.15 -8.21
N LEU A 12 -1.78 -3.84 -8.04
CA LEU A 12 -2.85 -3.14 -7.33
C LEU A 12 -3.93 -2.77 -8.33
N THR A 13 -5.13 -3.27 -8.11
CA THR A 13 -6.31 -2.90 -8.90
C THR A 13 -7.25 -2.08 -8.04
N ILE A 14 -7.54 -0.85 -8.47
CA ILE A 14 -8.54 0.01 -7.84
C ILE A 14 -9.56 0.39 -8.92
N LYS A 15 -10.84 0.11 -8.64
CA LYS A 15 -11.91 0.09 -9.66
C LYS A 15 -11.52 -0.83 -10.81
N ASN A 16 -11.30 -0.27 -11.99
CA ASN A 16 -11.06 -1.00 -13.24
C ASN A 16 -9.64 -0.75 -13.75
N THR A 17 -8.80 -0.07 -12.97
CA THR A 17 -7.43 0.29 -13.34
C THR A 17 -6.45 -0.52 -12.51
N THR A 18 -5.55 -1.22 -13.20
CA THR A 18 -4.47 -2.01 -12.58
C THR A 18 -3.13 -1.30 -12.76
N LYS A 19 -2.36 -1.21 -11.68
CA LYS A 19 -0.98 -0.69 -11.68
C LYS A 19 -0.07 -1.68 -10.96
N LYS A 20 1.13 -1.90 -11.49
CA LYS A 20 2.16 -2.67 -10.80
C LYS A 20 2.76 -1.79 -9.70
N ILE A 21 2.83 -2.32 -8.48
CA ILE A 21 3.41 -1.64 -7.31
C ILE A 21 4.47 -2.53 -6.67
N VAL A 22 5.35 -1.91 -5.89
CA VAL A 22 6.30 -2.58 -5.01
C VAL A 22 6.10 -2.02 -3.61
N LEU A 23 5.92 -2.90 -2.63
CA LEU A 23 5.75 -2.57 -1.23
C LEU A 23 6.98 -3.03 -0.45
N GLU A 24 7.48 -2.15 0.42
CA GLU A 24 8.45 -2.51 1.45
C GLU A 24 7.68 -2.79 2.75
N ILE A 25 7.53 -4.08 3.08
CA ILE A 25 6.79 -4.54 4.23
C ILE A 25 7.75 -4.75 5.40
N PHE A 26 7.48 -4.05 6.50
CA PHE A 26 8.14 -4.27 7.78
C PHE A 26 7.48 -5.45 8.49
N THR A 27 8.29 -6.40 8.94
CA THR A 27 7.83 -7.60 9.65
C THR A 27 8.35 -7.56 11.09
N THR A 28 7.46 -7.76 12.05
CA THR A 28 7.79 -7.79 13.48
C THR A 28 7.11 -8.97 14.16
N GLU A 29 7.80 -9.61 15.09
CA GLU A 29 7.24 -10.67 15.94
C GLU A 29 6.77 -10.06 17.28
N LEU A 30 5.50 -10.28 17.63
CA LEU A 30 4.93 -9.79 18.88
C LEU A 30 3.99 -10.84 19.48
N ALA A 31 4.28 -11.31 20.69
CA ALA A 31 3.44 -12.27 21.42
C ALA A 31 3.11 -13.55 20.62
N GLY A 32 4.09 -14.06 19.87
CA GLY A 32 3.92 -15.26 19.03
C GLY A 32 3.13 -15.04 17.75
N LYS A 33 2.93 -13.77 17.36
CA LYS A 33 2.27 -13.36 16.12
C LYS A 33 3.23 -12.59 15.22
N THR A 34 3.06 -12.77 13.92
CA THR A 34 3.78 -12.00 12.92
C THR A 34 2.93 -10.79 12.51
N ILE A 35 3.48 -9.59 12.67
CA ILE A 35 2.84 -8.34 12.25
C ILE A 35 3.56 -7.83 11.00
N TYR A 36 2.78 -7.64 9.94
CA TYR A 36 3.22 -7.01 8.71
C TYR A 36 2.67 -5.59 8.63
N SER A 37 3.54 -4.61 8.39
CA SER A 37 3.16 -3.21 8.26
C SER A 37 3.83 -2.54 7.07
N THR A 38 3.08 -1.72 6.35
CA THR A 38 3.61 -0.87 5.26
C THR A 38 2.75 0.39 5.14
N SER A 39 3.36 1.49 4.71
CA SER A 39 2.65 2.67 4.19
C SER A 39 3.03 2.82 2.73
N LEU A 40 2.07 3.16 1.88
CA LEU A 40 2.34 3.54 0.50
C LEU A 40 1.62 4.83 0.12
N LYS A 41 2.30 5.64 -0.68
CA LYS A 41 1.71 6.82 -1.32
C LYS A 41 1.20 6.45 -2.71
N LEU A 42 -0.01 6.87 -3.02
CA LEU A 42 -0.68 6.66 -4.30
C LEU A 42 -1.22 7.97 -4.83
N ASN A 43 -1.18 8.17 -6.14
CA ASN A 43 -1.98 9.22 -6.77
C ASN A 43 -3.36 8.64 -7.14
N ARG A 44 -4.44 9.17 -6.55
CA ARG A 44 -5.82 8.70 -6.79
C ARG A 44 -6.23 8.81 -8.26
N ARG A 45 -5.66 9.77 -9.01
CA ARG A 45 -5.99 9.99 -10.43
C ARG A 45 -5.43 8.90 -11.31
N ASP A 46 -4.33 8.25 -10.92
CA ASP A 46 -3.79 7.10 -11.64
C ASP A 46 -4.77 5.92 -11.72
N PHE A 47 -5.77 5.91 -10.84
CA PHE A 47 -6.82 4.90 -10.75
C PHE A 47 -8.22 5.43 -11.09
N ASN A 48 -8.33 6.63 -11.71
CA ASN A 48 -9.61 7.25 -12.07
C ASN A 48 -10.58 7.39 -10.87
N VAL A 49 -10.04 7.72 -9.70
CA VAL A 49 -10.80 7.95 -8.47
C VAL A 49 -11.03 9.45 -8.29
N GLY A 50 -12.29 9.85 -8.22
CA GLY A 50 -12.68 11.25 -7.94
C GLY A 50 -12.29 12.24 -9.05
N SER A 51 -12.23 11.80 -10.31
CA SER A 51 -11.73 12.59 -11.44
C SER A 51 -12.44 13.94 -11.65
N ASN A 52 -13.67 14.07 -11.17
CA ASN A 52 -14.45 15.31 -11.26
C ASN A 52 -14.23 16.26 -10.06
N SER A 53 -13.43 15.87 -9.07
CA SER A 53 -13.16 16.68 -7.88
C SER A 53 -11.88 17.49 -8.04
N TRP A 54 -12.04 18.81 -8.09
CA TRP A 54 -10.95 19.79 -8.12
C TRP A 54 -10.40 20.12 -6.72
N ILE A 55 -11.17 19.85 -5.67
CA ILE A 55 -10.83 20.23 -4.29
C ILE A 55 -10.13 19.13 -3.50
N LEU A 56 -10.14 17.87 -3.98
CA LEU A 56 -9.49 16.76 -3.31
C LEU A 56 -8.02 16.66 -3.71
N ALA A 57 -7.12 16.53 -2.73
CA ALA A 57 -5.71 16.24 -2.96
C ALA A 57 -5.55 14.96 -3.79
N ASP A 58 -4.53 14.94 -4.64
CA ASP A 58 -4.28 13.82 -5.55
C ASP A 58 -3.49 12.70 -4.87
N GLU A 59 -2.54 13.05 -4.00
CA GLU A 59 -1.78 12.10 -3.19
C GLU A 59 -2.63 11.57 -2.02
N LEU A 60 -2.63 10.26 -1.87
CA LEU A 60 -3.22 9.52 -0.76
C LEU A 60 -2.14 8.68 -0.09
N GLU A 61 -2.19 8.58 1.22
CA GLU A 61 -1.40 7.63 2.00
C GLU A 61 -2.30 6.46 2.42
N VAL A 62 -1.79 5.24 2.23
CA VAL A 62 -2.48 4.00 2.58
C VAL A 62 -1.62 3.25 3.58
N ASP A 63 -2.12 3.14 4.80
CA ASP A 63 -1.51 2.36 5.87
C ASP A 63 -2.13 0.95 5.93
N LEU A 64 -1.27 -0.06 5.87
CA LEU A 64 -1.65 -1.46 6.02
C LEU A 64 -0.98 -2.05 7.25
N LYS A 65 -1.79 -2.71 8.09
CA LYS A 65 -1.33 -3.53 9.21
C LYS A 65 -2.07 -4.87 9.21
N ILE A 66 -1.32 -5.96 9.07
CA ILE A 66 -1.84 -7.33 9.09
C ILE A 66 -1.23 -8.03 10.31
N VAL A 67 -2.06 -8.75 11.05
CA VAL A 67 -1.64 -9.56 12.19
C VAL A 67 -1.95 -11.01 11.87
N GLN A 68 -0.93 -11.85 11.82
CA GLN A 68 -1.02 -13.29 11.60
C GLN A 68 -0.88 -14.05 12.90
#